data_AF-A0A931BBJ1-F1
#
_entry.id   AF-A0A931BBJ1-F1
#
_cell.length_a   1.000
_cell.length_b   1.000
_cell.length_c   1.000
_cell.angle_alpha   90.00
_cell.angle_beta   90.00
_cell.angle_gamma   90.00
#
_symmetry.space_group_name_H-M   'P 1'
#
loop_
_entity.id
_entity.type
_entity.pdbx_description
1 polymer ?
#
loop_
_entity_poly.entity_id
_entity_poly.type
_entity_poly.pdbx_seq_one_letter_code
_entity_poly.pdbx_strand_id
1 'polypeptide(L)'
;MEDQFKRLVGQVARALNLSAETVADYAESDEAIKGLSKAFKDNRETLDTAGYQRAEGKIKQDVEKALKARGVEAPSFDKLTDALDQLETTAASKGGGTLSDEDVLKHPAVKRALTEAENEKMRAVDAAKKEGDEELSQKRAAFLKEQQDAQVEQKARAIIAELNPNLNPDSAKAQRQIARLVADIKNGHYKQEADGTLTPIDAEGKYLDNGAGGSKSFAEHVREVVTSEYDLPAAEKRDHVPTGTPAAAKATGIKTKEEFDEAYVKNMADPKALEKLEADYPDFAKQ
;
A
#
# COMPACT_ATOMS: atom_id res chain seq x y z
N MET A 1 -55.34 -47.48 -34.81
CA MET A 1 -55.07 -46.19 -35.47
C MET A 1 -55.51 -44.99 -34.63
N GLU A 2 -56.66 -45.05 -33.94
CA GLU A 2 -57.16 -43.95 -33.08
C GLU A 2 -56.21 -43.48 -31.97
N ASP A 3 -55.54 -44.40 -31.26
CA ASP A 3 -54.62 -44.03 -30.18
C ASP A 3 -53.33 -43.35 -30.66
N GLN A 4 -52.86 -43.70 -31.86
CA GLN A 4 -51.69 -43.06 -32.46
C GLN A 4 -52.06 -41.66 -32.96
N PHE A 5 -53.26 -41.49 -33.51
CA PHE A 5 -53.78 -40.19 -33.93
C PHE A 5 -53.98 -39.24 -32.75
N LYS A 6 -54.60 -39.71 -31.65
CA LYS A 6 -54.77 -38.91 -30.41
C LYS A 6 -53.43 -38.51 -29.78
N ARG A 7 -52.43 -39.39 -29.81
CA ARG A 7 -51.05 -39.07 -29.36
C ARG A 7 -50.39 -38.01 -30.24
N LEU A 8 -50.53 -38.13 -31.56
CA LEU A 8 -49.97 -37.17 -32.52
C LEU A 8 -50.62 -35.78 -32.37
N VAL A 9 -51.95 -35.72 -32.30
CA VAL A 9 -52.72 -34.49 -32.04
C VAL A 9 -52.28 -33.84 -30.72
N GLY A 10 -52.11 -34.63 -29.65
CA GLY A 10 -51.65 -34.13 -28.36
C GLY A 10 -50.20 -33.59 -28.37
N GLN A 11 -49.32 -34.17 -29.19
CA GLN A 11 -47.94 -33.67 -29.35
C GLN A 11 -47.90 -32.36 -30.14
N VAL A 12 -48.69 -32.28 -31.22
CA VAL A 12 -48.79 -31.08 -32.07
C VAL A 12 -49.44 -29.92 -31.31
N ALA A 13 -50.50 -30.18 -30.53
CA ALA A 13 -51.14 -29.20 -29.66
C ALA A 13 -50.17 -28.58 -28.65
N ARG A 14 -49.32 -29.39 -28.01
CA ARG A 14 -48.28 -28.89 -27.10
C ARG A 14 -47.20 -28.08 -27.81
N ALA A 15 -46.76 -28.54 -28.99
CA ALA A 15 -45.73 -27.86 -29.75
C ALA A 15 -46.18 -26.46 -30.21
N LEU A 16 -47.47 -26.33 -30.58
CA LEU A 16 -48.08 -25.09 -31.07
C LEU A 16 -48.75 -24.24 -29.97
N ASN A 17 -48.74 -24.70 -28.72
CA ASN A 17 -49.49 -24.11 -27.60
C ASN A 17 -50.99 -23.87 -27.92
N LEU A 18 -51.60 -24.81 -28.64
CA LEU A 18 -53.03 -24.83 -28.99
C LEU A 18 -53.76 -25.94 -28.23
N SER A 19 -55.09 -25.87 -28.17
CA SER A 19 -55.87 -26.95 -27.56
C SER A 19 -55.89 -28.19 -28.46
N ALA A 20 -55.99 -29.38 -27.86
CA ALA A 20 -56.05 -30.63 -28.61
C ALA A 20 -57.31 -30.75 -29.48
N GLU A 21 -58.41 -30.12 -29.07
CA GLU A 21 -59.65 -30.02 -29.84
C GLU A 21 -59.44 -29.17 -31.09
N THR A 22 -58.82 -27.99 -30.93
CA THR A 22 -58.49 -27.10 -32.06
C THR A 22 -57.58 -27.78 -33.09
N VAL A 23 -56.61 -28.59 -32.65
CA VAL A 23 -55.72 -29.33 -33.55
C VAL A 23 -56.43 -30.52 -34.21
N ALA A 24 -57.40 -31.13 -33.55
CA ALA A 24 -58.23 -32.18 -34.12
C ALA A 24 -59.14 -31.61 -35.22
N ASP A 25 -59.81 -30.49 -34.97
CA ASP A 25 -60.64 -29.78 -35.96
C ASP A 25 -59.83 -29.38 -37.20
N TYR A 26 -58.57 -28.96 -36.99
CA TYR A 26 -57.66 -28.64 -38.08
C TYR A 26 -57.21 -29.86 -38.91
N ALA A 27 -57.41 -31.08 -38.42
CA ALA A 27 -57.06 -32.31 -39.12
C ALA A 27 -58.22 -32.93 -39.92
N GLU A 28 -59.43 -32.36 -39.82
CA GLU A 28 -60.64 -32.92 -40.45
C GLU A 28 -60.88 -32.47 -41.91
N SER A 29 -60.17 -31.45 -42.40
CA SER A 29 -60.29 -31.00 -43.78
C SER A 29 -59.00 -30.41 -44.35
N ASP A 30 -58.83 -30.49 -45.67
CA ASP A 30 -57.65 -29.99 -46.39
C ASP A 30 -57.42 -28.48 -46.21
N GLU A 31 -58.48 -27.69 -46.01
CA GLU A 31 -58.38 -26.26 -45.71
C GLU A 31 -57.87 -26.02 -44.29
N ALA A 32 -58.25 -26.88 -43.34
CA ALA A 32 -57.88 -26.77 -41.95
C ALA A 32 -56.43 -27.26 -41.72
N ILE A 33 -55.95 -28.23 -42.51
CA ILE A 33 -54.54 -28.68 -42.54
C ILE A 33 -53.59 -27.58 -43.04
N LYS A 34 -54.05 -26.73 -43.99
CA LYS A 34 -53.31 -25.54 -44.41
C LYS A 34 -53.19 -24.52 -43.27
N GLY A 35 -54.24 -24.36 -42.45
CA GLY A 35 -54.22 -23.55 -41.23
C GLY A 35 -53.17 -24.03 -40.22
N LEU A 36 -53.11 -25.35 -40.00
CA LEU A 36 -52.12 -25.98 -39.10
C LEU A 36 -50.68 -25.79 -39.60
N SER A 37 -50.48 -25.92 -40.92
CA SER A 37 -49.17 -25.73 -41.56
C SER A 37 -48.69 -24.28 -41.45
N LYS A 38 -49.61 -23.31 -41.52
CA LYS A 38 -49.31 -21.89 -41.29
C LYS A 38 -48.95 -21.65 -39.83
N ALA A 39 -49.74 -22.17 -38.89
CA ALA A 39 -49.45 -22.07 -37.45
C ALA A 39 -48.08 -22.69 -37.07
N PHE A 40 -47.67 -23.79 -37.72
CA PHE A 40 -46.33 -24.35 -37.56
C PHE A 40 -45.21 -23.44 -38.05
N LYS A 41 -45.41 -22.75 -39.18
CA LYS A 41 -44.43 -21.79 -39.70
C LYS A 41 -44.32 -20.57 -38.80
N ASP A 42 -45.45 -20.00 -38.40
CA ASP A 42 -45.52 -18.82 -37.54
C ASP A 42 -44.94 -19.13 -36.14
N ASN A 43 -45.20 -20.34 -35.60
CA ASN A 43 -44.64 -20.78 -34.32
C ASN A 43 -43.14 -21.11 -34.41
N ARG A 44 -42.65 -21.61 -35.55
CA ARG A 44 -41.22 -21.80 -35.80
C ARG A 44 -40.49 -20.46 -35.89
N GLU A 45 -41.04 -19.49 -36.62
CA GLU A 45 -40.46 -18.14 -36.72
C GLU A 45 -40.43 -17.43 -35.35
N THR A 46 -41.50 -17.57 -34.55
CA THR A 46 -41.52 -17.02 -33.18
C THR A 46 -40.60 -17.77 -32.22
N LEU A 47 -40.40 -19.07 -32.36
CA LEU A 47 -39.41 -19.83 -31.58
C LEU A 47 -37.96 -19.51 -31.98
N ASP A 48 -37.69 -19.28 -33.26
CA ASP A 48 -36.37 -18.83 -33.74
C ASP A 48 -36.08 -17.41 -33.24
N THR A 49 -37.08 -16.51 -33.28
CA THR A 49 -36.95 -15.12 -32.79
C THR A 49 -36.85 -15.06 -31.26
N ALA A 50 -37.71 -15.78 -30.53
CA ALA A 50 -37.65 -15.84 -29.06
C ALA A 50 -36.43 -16.63 -28.56
N GLY A 51 -35.98 -17.63 -29.32
CA GLY A 51 -34.75 -18.37 -29.07
C GLY A 51 -33.52 -17.47 -29.23
N TYR A 52 -33.49 -16.67 -30.30
CA TYR A 52 -32.47 -15.65 -30.53
C TYR A 52 -32.46 -14.61 -29.42
N GLN A 53 -33.61 -14.00 -29.08
CA GLN A 53 -33.72 -13.02 -28.00
C GLN A 53 -33.31 -13.58 -26.63
N ARG A 54 -33.61 -14.86 -26.34
CA ARG A 54 -33.17 -15.52 -25.10
C ARG A 54 -31.66 -15.79 -25.11
N ALA A 55 -31.10 -16.24 -26.23
CA ALA A 55 -29.66 -16.46 -26.38
C ALA A 55 -28.89 -15.14 -26.24
N GLU A 56 -29.39 -14.08 -26.88
CA GLU A 56 -28.86 -12.72 -26.83
C GLU A 56 -28.91 -12.15 -25.40
N GLY A 57 -30.04 -12.29 -24.70
CA GLY A 57 -30.16 -11.89 -23.30
C GLY A 57 -29.20 -12.62 -22.36
N LYS A 58 -28.91 -13.90 -22.64
CA LYS A 58 -27.96 -14.69 -21.88
C LYS A 58 -26.51 -14.26 -22.12
N ILE A 59 -26.14 -14.01 -23.38
CA ILE A 59 -24.83 -13.47 -23.75
C ILE A 59 -24.61 -12.08 -23.12
N LYS A 60 -25.63 -11.21 -23.13
CA LYS A 60 -25.59 -9.89 -22.46
C LYS A 60 -25.30 -10.02 -20.97
N GLN A 61 -26.04 -10.90 -20.27
CA GLN A 61 -25.81 -11.13 -18.85
C GLN A 61 -24.41 -11.68 -18.55
N ASP A 62 -23.89 -12.57 -19.39
CA ASP A 62 -22.56 -13.16 -19.18
C ASP A 62 -21.45 -12.11 -19.40
N VAL A 63 -21.60 -11.21 -20.38
CA VAL A 63 -20.68 -10.09 -20.63
C VAL A 63 -20.77 -9.03 -19.54
N GLU A 64 -21.98 -8.63 -19.10
CA GLU A 64 -22.16 -7.70 -17.99
C GLU A 64 -21.55 -8.22 -16.69
N LYS A 65 -21.71 -9.52 -16.39
CA LYS A 65 -21.06 -10.16 -15.23
C LYS A 65 -19.54 -10.13 -15.36
N ALA A 66 -18.99 -10.41 -16.54
CA ALA A 66 -17.55 -10.36 -16.78
C ALA A 66 -16.97 -8.94 -16.63
N LEU A 67 -17.71 -7.91 -17.03
CA LEU A 67 -17.32 -6.50 -16.89
C LEU A 67 -17.42 -6.04 -15.43
N LYS A 68 -18.50 -6.37 -14.72
CA LYS A 68 -18.63 -6.09 -13.26
C LYS A 68 -17.54 -6.79 -12.45
N ALA A 69 -17.20 -8.04 -12.78
CA ALA A 69 -16.10 -8.77 -12.14
C ALA A 69 -14.72 -8.12 -12.37
N ARG A 70 -14.60 -7.24 -13.37
CA ARG A 70 -13.39 -6.45 -13.66
C ARG A 70 -13.45 -5.02 -13.11
N GLY A 71 -14.46 -4.70 -12.30
CA GLY A 71 -14.58 -3.41 -11.63
C GLY A 71 -15.32 -2.34 -12.42
N VAL A 72 -16.08 -2.70 -13.46
CA VAL A 72 -16.88 -1.74 -14.22
C VAL A 72 -18.18 -1.43 -13.50
N GLU A 73 -18.34 -0.18 -13.03
CA GLU A 73 -19.54 0.27 -12.31
C GLU A 73 -20.62 0.72 -13.30
N ALA A 74 -21.58 -0.17 -13.56
CA ALA A 74 -22.74 -0.01 -14.44
C ALA A 74 -22.48 -0.11 -15.96
N PRO A 75 -22.07 -1.30 -16.46
CA PRO A 75 -22.17 -1.59 -17.88
C PRO A 75 -23.66 -1.67 -18.27
N SER A 76 -24.12 -0.79 -19.16
CA SER A 76 -25.48 -0.81 -19.74
C SER A 76 -25.38 -1.05 -21.24
N PHE A 77 -25.95 -2.17 -21.69
CA PHE A 77 -25.98 -2.53 -23.11
C PHE A 77 -27.19 -1.96 -23.86
N ASP A 78 -28.17 -1.36 -23.17
CA ASP A 78 -29.44 -0.89 -23.76
C ASP A 78 -29.23 0.12 -24.91
N LYS A 79 -28.25 1.02 -24.77
CA LYS A 79 -27.90 1.99 -25.84
C LYS A 79 -27.10 1.37 -26.98
N LEU A 80 -26.43 0.25 -26.72
CA LEU A 80 -25.64 -0.47 -27.72
C LEU A 80 -26.55 -1.36 -28.57
N THR A 81 -27.58 -1.95 -27.96
CA THR A 81 -28.59 -2.78 -28.63
C THR A 81 -29.44 -1.96 -29.58
N ASP A 82 -29.95 -0.80 -29.16
CA ASP A 82 -30.72 0.07 -30.05
C ASP A 82 -29.90 0.51 -31.29
N ALA A 83 -28.60 0.70 -31.08
CA ALA A 83 -27.64 1.08 -32.12
C ALA A 83 -27.25 -0.08 -33.05
N LEU A 84 -27.15 -1.31 -32.53
CA LEU A 84 -26.88 -2.53 -33.29
C LEU A 84 -28.14 -2.97 -34.06
N ASP A 85 -29.31 -2.86 -33.45
CA ASP A 85 -30.62 -3.13 -34.08
C ASP A 85 -30.88 -2.14 -35.21
N GLN A 86 -30.54 -0.85 -35.04
CA GLN A 86 -30.56 0.14 -36.13
C GLN A 86 -29.61 -0.25 -37.26
N LEU A 87 -28.43 -0.79 -36.95
CA LEU A 87 -27.45 -1.24 -37.93
C LEU A 87 -27.95 -2.45 -38.71
N GLU A 88 -28.47 -3.47 -38.03
CA GLU A 88 -29.05 -4.67 -38.64
C GLU A 88 -30.28 -4.32 -39.48
N THR A 89 -31.18 -3.45 -39.00
CA THR A 89 -32.32 -2.98 -39.80
C THR A 89 -31.86 -2.18 -41.02
N THR A 90 -30.79 -1.38 -40.91
CA THR A 90 -30.23 -0.61 -42.05
C THR A 90 -29.49 -1.53 -43.05
N ALA A 91 -28.85 -2.60 -42.59
CA ALA A 91 -28.19 -3.60 -43.42
C ALA A 91 -29.21 -4.53 -44.12
N ALA A 92 -30.24 -4.95 -43.39
CA ALA A 92 -31.34 -5.75 -43.92
C ALA A 92 -32.15 -4.98 -44.99
N SER A 93 -32.40 -3.68 -44.79
CA SER A 93 -33.11 -2.82 -45.74
C SER A 93 -32.30 -2.47 -47.00
N LYS A 94 -30.97 -2.63 -46.99
CA LYS A 94 -30.09 -2.45 -48.16
C LYS A 94 -29.87 -3.72 -48.99
N GLY A 95 -30.54 -4.82 -48.67
CA GLY A 95 -30.48 -6.05 -49.44
C GLY A 95 -29.42 -7.04 -48.96
N GLY A 96 -29.72 -7.72 -47.84
CA GLY A 96 -29.32 -9.12 -47.63
C GLY A 96 -27.86 -9.46 -47.31
N GLY A 97 -27.03 -8.51 -46.89
CA GLY A 97 -25.68 -8.81 -46.39
C GLY A 97 -25.64 -8.90 -44.86
N THR A 98 -25.09 -9.98 -44.31
CA THR A 98 -24.62 -10.02 -42.91
C THR A 98 -23.61 -8.89 -42.69
N LEU A 99 -23.82 -8.08 -41.65
CA LEU A 99 -22.89 -7.03 -41.25
C LEU A 99 -21.49 -7.63 -41.03
N SER A 100 -20.47 -7.02 -41.63
CA SER A 100 -19.09 -7.41 -41.35
C SER A 100 -18.65 -6.87 -40.00
N ASP A 101 -17.75 -7.58 -39.31
CA ASP A 101 -17.19 -7.14 -38.02
C ASP A 101 -16.57 -5.74 -38.11
N GLU A 102 -16.02 -5.37 -39.27
CA GLU A 102 -15.45 -4.05 -39.52
C GLU A 102 -16.50 -2.93 -39.60
N ASP A 103 -17.71 -3.21 -40.05
CA ASP A 103 -18.79 -2.22 -40.13
C ASP A 103 -19.40 -1.96 -38.75
N VAL A 104 -19.51 -3.01 -37.93
CA VAL A 104 -19.96 -2.93 -36.54
C VAL A 104 -18.97 -2.11 -35.70
N LEU A 105 -17.66 -2.37 -35.84
CA LEU A 105 -16.61 -1.62 -35.14
C LEU A 105 -16.52 -0.15 -35.55
N LYS A 106 -16.97 0.21 -36.76
CA LYS A 106 -17.00 1.61 -37.21
C LYS A 106 -18.19 2.39 -36.65
N HIS A 107 -19.18 1.72 -36.07
CA HIS A 107 -20.40 2.36 -35.59
C HIS A 107 -20.13 3.35 -34.46
N PRO A 108 -20.70 4.57 -34.49
CA PRO A 108 -20.48 5.58 -33.45
C PRO A 108 -20.81 5.11 -32.04
N ALA A 109 -21.83 4.28 -31.86
CA ALA A 109 -22.20 3.76 -30.55
C ALA A 109 -21.21 2.71 -30.02
N VAL A 110 -20.72 1.82 -30.90
CA VAL A 110 -19.72 0.80 -30.57
C VAL A 110 -18.38 1.46 -30.26
N LYS A 111 -17.97 2.46 -31.05
CA LYS A 111 -16.78 3.27 -30.76
C LYS A 111 -16.88 3.99 -29.42
N ARG A 112 -18.02 4.60 -29.10
CA ARG A 112 -18.23 5.26 -27.79
C ARG A 112 -18.08 4.27 -26.64
N ALA A 113 -18.71 3.10 -26.72
CA ALA A 113 -18.60 2.08 -25.68
C ALA A 113 -17.18 1.53 -25.54
N LEU A 114 -16.45 1.31 -26.64
CA LEU A 114 -15.04 0.92 -26.60
C LEU A 114 -14.18 1.99 -25.94
N THR A 115 -14.36 3.26 -26.31
CA THR A 115 -13.64 4.38 -25.69
C THR A 115 -13.99 4.55 -24.22
N GLU A 116 -15.25 4.37 -23.82
CA GLU A 116 -15.66 4.40 -22.41
C GLU A 116 -15.00 3.26 -21.61
N ALA A 117 -15.00 2.03 -22.14
CA ALA A 117 -14.35 0.89 -21.50
C ALA A 117 -12.82 1.04 -21.42
N GLU A 118 -12.18 1.64 -22.42
CA GLU A 118 -10.74 1.97 -22.39
C GLU A 118 -10.44 3.04 -21.34
N ASN A 119 -11.25 4.09 -21.28
CA ASN A 119 -11.11 5.16 -20.27
C ASN A 119 -11.31 4.63 -18.86
N GLU A 120 -12.26 3.71 -18.65
CA GLU A 120 -12.50 3.09 -17.35
C GLU A 120 -11.34 2.19 -16.92
N LYS A 121 -10.78 1.40 -17.84
CA LYS A 121 -9.55 0.63 -17.58
C LYS A 121 -8.38 1.55 -17.24
N MET A 122 -8.21 2.66 -17.96
CA MET A 122 -7.17 3.64 -17.64
C MET A 122 -7.36 4.23 -16.25
N ARG A 123 -8.58 4.60 -15.87
CA ARG A 123 -8.91 5.09 -14.52
C ARG A 123 -8.61 4.06 -13.45
N ALA A 124 -8.95 2.79 -13.67
CA ALA A 124 -8.66 1.70 -12.74
C ALA A 124 -7.15 1.48 -12.58
N VAL A 125 -6.39 1.53 -13.68
CA VAL A 125 -4.92 1.45 -13.65
C VAL A 125 -4.32 2.63 -12.89
N ASP A 126 -4.81 3.84 -13.12
CA ASP A 126 -4.32 5.05 -12.45
C ASP A 126 -4.68 5.06 -10.95
N ALA A 127 -5.85 4.54 -10.59
CA ALA A 127 -6.24 4.34 -9.18
C ALA A 127 -5.32 3.33 -8.50
N ALA A 128 -5.08 2.17 -9.12
CA ALA A 128 -4.18 1.15 -8.58
C ALA A 128 -2.73 1.63 -8.45
N LYS A 129 -2.25 2.47 -9.37
CA LYS A 129 -0.93 3.11 -9.26
C LYS A 129 -0.86 4.05 -8.07
N LYS A 130 -1.87 4.92 -7.89
CA LYS A 130 -1.92 5.84 -6.75
C LYS A 130 -1.96 5.09 -5.43
N GLU A 131 -2.79 4.06 -5.31
CA GLU A 131 -2.87 3.21 -4.12
C GLU A 131 -1.52 2.52 -3.84
N GLY A 132 -0.87 1.98 -4.89
CA GLY A 132 0.47 1.39 -4.77
C GLY A 132 1.55 2.39 -4.34
N ASP A 133 1.53 3.61 -4.89
CA ASP A 133 2.45 4.69 -4.52
C ASP A 133 2.22 5.15 -3.07
N GLU A 134 0.96 5.26 -2.64
CA GLU A 134 0.57 5.59 -1.27
C GLU A 134 1.02 4.51 -0.27
N GLU A 135 0.76 3.23 -0.56
CA GLU A 135 1.24 2.12 0.27
C GLU A 135 2.76 2.10 0.39
N LEU A 136 3.45 2.30 -0.73
CA LEU A 136 4.91 2.26 -0.79
C LEU A 136 5.51 3.45 -0.03
N SER A 137 4.89 4.63 -0.12
CA SER A 137 5.24 5.80 0.68
C SER A 137 5.04 5.55 2.18
N GLN A 138 3.91 4.96 2.58
CA GLN A 138 3.64 4.61 3.97
C GLN A 138 4.63 3.58 4.51
N LYS A 139 4.95 2.53 3.74
CA LYS A 139 5.95 1.52 4.11
C LYS A 139 7.34 2.13 4.26
N ARG A 140 7.75 3.04 3.37
CA ARG A 140 9.02 3.79 3.49
C ARG A 140 9.04 4.67 4.74
N ALA A 141 7.97 5.42 5.00
CA ALA A 141 7.87 6.26 6.19
C ALA A 141 7.94 5.43 7.48
N ALA A 142 7.24 4.29 7.53
CA ALA A 142 7.28 3.37 8.67
C ALA A 142 8.70 2.81 8.89
N PHE A 143 9.39 2.37 7.83
CA PHE A 143 10.76 1.87 7.92
C PHE A 143 11.75 2.92 8.40
N LEU A 144 11.65 4.15 7.86
CA LEU A 144 12.50 5.27 8.30
C LEU A 144 12.26 5.60 9.77
N LYS A 145 10.98 5.61 10.19
CA LYS A 145 10.62 5.81 11.60
C LYS A 145 11.19 4.70 12.49
N GLU A 146 11.10 3.43 12.08
CA GLU A 146 11.64 2.31 12.85
C GLU A 146 13.18 2.40 13.00
N GLN A 147 13.90 2.80 11.95
CA GLN A 147 15.35 3.07 12.05
C GLN A 147 15.64 4.20 13.02
N GLN A 148 14.90 5.31 12.92
CA GLN A 148 15.06 6.45 13.80
C GLN A 148 14.79 6.07 15.26
N ASP A 149 13.70 5.35 15.52
CA ASP A 149 13.30 4.86 16.84
C ASP A 149 14.36 3.93 17.44
N ALA A 150 14.98 3.07 16.64
CA ALA A 150 16.08 2.21 17.08
C ALA A 150 17.34 3.02 17.47
N GLN A 151 17.67 4.06 16.70
CA GLN A 151 18.80 4.94 17.02
C GLN A 151 18.54 5.80 18.26
N VAL A 152 17.33 6.36 18.39
CA VAL A 152 16.87 7.08 19.58
C VAL A 152 16.98 6.17 20.80
N GLU A 153 16.49 4.94 20.70
CA GLU A 153 16.55 3.95 21.78
C GLU A 153 17.99 3.65 22.20
N GLN A 154 18.87 3.36 21.25
CA GLN A 154 20.27 3.04 21.53
C GLN A 154 20.97 4.21 22.23
N LYS A 155 20.83 5.44 21.69
CA LYS A 155 21.46 6.64 22.27
C LYS A 155 20.86 7.00 23.62
N ALA A 156 19.54 6.90 23.79
CA ALA A 156 18.87 7.15 25.06
C ALA A 156 19.36 6.21 26.14
N ARG A 157 19.45 4.90 25.85
CA ARG A 157 19.97 3.91 26.81
C ARG A 157 21.40 4.20 27.24
N ALA A 158 22.27 4.61 26.30
CA ALA A 158 23.65 4.99 26.60
C ALA A 158 23.70 6.20 27.56
N ILE A 159 22.94 7.26 27.24
CA ILE A 159 22.90 8.47 28.07
C ILE A 159 22.28 8.20 29.45
N ILE A 160 21.19 7.41 29.52
CA ILE A 160 20.57 7.02 30.81
C ILE A 160 21.57 6.24 31.66
N ALA A 161 22.34 5.33 31.06
CA ALA A 161 23.38 4.59 31.77
C ALA A 161 24.50 5.51 32.29
N GLU A 162 24.89 6.53 31.54
CA GLU A 162 25.87 7.55 31.96
C GLU A 162 25.34 8.44 33.09
N LEU A 163 24.06 8.83 33.03
CA LEU A 163 23.41 9.63 34.07
C LEU A 163 23.23 8.84 35.38
N ASN A 164 23.14 7.52 35.27
CA ASN A 164 22.97 6.58 36.38
C ASN A 164 21.89 7.03 37.39
N PRO A 165 20.63 7.26 36.96
CA PRO A 165 19.58 7.78 37.84
C PRO A 165 19.31 6.84 39.03
N ASN A 166 18.80 7.39 40.12
CA ASN A 166 18.38 6.61 41.29
C ASN A 166 17.12 5.79 40.98
N LEU A 167 17.33 4.58 40.46
CA LEU A 167 16.27 3.64 40.12
C LEU A 167 15.91 2.73 41.31
N ASN A 168 14.88 1.89 41.12
CA ASN A 168 14.52 0.88 42.10
C ASN A 168 15.69 -0.11 42.33
N PRO A 169 15.99 -0.51 43.58
CA PRO A 169 17.06 -1.48 43.85
C PRO A 169 16.79 -2.87 43.25
N ASP A 170 15.53 -3.22 42.98
CA ASP A 170 15.17 -4.45 42.28
C ASP A 170 15.48 -4.31 40.78
N SER A 171 16.40 -5.15 40.28
CA SER A 171 16.86 -5.17 38.90
C SER A 171 15.72 -5.26 37.88
N ALA A 172 14.69 -6.07 38.16
CA ALA A 172 13.56 -6.24 37.24
C ALA A 172 12.71 -4.97 37.16
N LYS A 173 12.56 -4.25 38.29
CA LYS A 173 11.83 -2.98 38.33
C LYS A 173 12.65 -1.84 37.72
N ALA A 174 13.96 -1.80 37.96
CA ALA A 174 14.87 -0.85 37.33
C ALA A 174 14.86 -0.96 35.81
N GLN A 175 14.91 -2.18 35.26
CA GLN A 175 14.82 -2.39 33.80
C GLN A 175 13.49 -1.90 33.22
N ARG A 176 12.37 -2.08 33.93
CA ARG A 176 11.06 -1.54 33.50
C ARG A 176 11.03 -0.01 33.55
N GLN A 177 11.67 0.61 34.53
CA GLN A 177 11.79 2.07 34.61
C GLN A 177 12.63 2.62 33.45
N ILE A 178 13.77 1.98 33.14
CA ILE A 178 14.58 2.33 31.97
C ILE A 178 13.76 2.17 30.67
N ALA A 179 13.03 1.07 30.53
CA ALA A 179 12.20 0.83 29.35
C ALA A 179 11.09 1.91 29.19
N ARG A 180 10.51 2.38 30.29
CA ARG A 180 9.53 3.48 30.27
C ARG A 180 10.18 4.80 29.84
N LEU A 181 11.29 5.19 30.47
CA LEU A 181 12.04 6.40 30.09
C LEU A 181 12.41 6.39 28.61
N VAL A 182 12.91 5.26 28.11
CA VAL A 182 13.23 5.10 26.69
C VAL A 182 11.99 5.23 25.82
N ALA A 183 10.84 4.67 26.22
CA ALA A 183 9.60 4.83 25.47
C ALA A 183 9.12 6.28 25.44
N ASP A 184 9.24 7.02 26.54
CA ASP A 184 8.85 8.43 26.61
C ASP A 184 9.76 9.30 25.73
N ILE A 185 11.07 9.02 25.73
CA ILE A 185 12.02 9.66 24.81
C ILE A 185 11.69 9.31 23.35
N LYS A 186 11.39 8.05 23.02
CA LYS A 186 11.02 7.63 21.65
C LYS A 186 9.75 8.32 21.14
N ASN A 187 8.82 8.68 22.03
CA ASN A 187 7.61 9.41 21.65
C ASN A 187 7.86 10.88 21.26
N GLY A 188 9.07 11.41 21.51
CA GLY A 188 9.47 12.73 21.07
C GLY A 188 9.65 12.84 19.55
N HIS A 189 9.79 14.07 19.06
CA HIS A 189 10.10 14.34 17.65
C HIS A 189 11.58 14.70 17.50
N TYR A 190 12.22 14.13 16.47
CA TYR A 190 13.64 14.34 16.22
C TYR A 190 13.89 14.61 14.75
N LYS A 191 14.81 15.53 14.48
CA LYS A 191 15.44 15.68 13.18
C LYS A 191 16.77 14.95 13.20
N GLN A 192 16.98 14.08 12.23
CA GLN A 192 18.25 13.40 12.03
C GLN A 192 19.09 14.16 11.00
N GLU A 193 20.32 14.49 11.35
CA GLU A 193 21.31 15.07 10.44
C GLU A 193 22.11 13.97 9.71
N ALA A 194 22.83 14.36 8.65
CA ALA A 194 23.55 13.42 7.78
C ALA A 194 24.69 12.66 8.50
N ASP A 195 25.20 13.22 9.58
CA ASP A 195 26.20 12.61 10.48
C ASP A 195 25.57 11.65 11.51
N GLY A 196 24.24 11.47 11.48
CA GLY A 196 23.49 10.67 12.44
C GLY A 196 23.19 11.39 13.75
N THR A 197 23.48 12.68 13.87
CA THR A 197 23.10 13.49 15.04
C THR A 197 21.58 13.61 15.11
N LEU A 198 21.04 13.43 16.32
CA LEU A 198 19.61 13.61 16.60
C LEU A 198 19.41 14.96 17.27
N THR A 199 18.50 15.77 16.74
CA THR A 199 18.14 17.06 17.32
C THR A 199 16.65 17.07 17.63
N PRO A 200 16.26 17.19 18.91
CA PRO A 200 14.88 17.35 19.33
C PRO A 200 14.18 18.53 18.64
N ILE A 201 12.96 18.28 18.16
CA ILE A 201 12.07 19.27 17.53
C ILE A 201 10.70 19.21 18.18
N ASP A 202 9.90 20.25 18.04
CA ASP A 202 8.48 20.24 18.39
C ASP A 202 7.63 19.57 17.31
N ALA A 203 6.32 19.45 17.56
CA ALA A 203 5.37 18.87 16.61
C ALA A 203 5.22 19.69 15.31
N GLU A 204 5.65 20.96 15.32
CA GLU A 204 5.64 21.85 14.15
C GLU A 204 6.95 21.78 13.35
N GLY A 205 7.94 21.03 13.84
CA GLY A 205 9.25 20.85 13.21
C GLY A 205 10.28 21.92 13.58
N LYS A 206 10.02 22.77 14.57
CA LYS A 206 10.99 23.75 15.07
C LYS A 206 11.90 23.11 16.11
N TYR A 207 13.15 23.53 16.15
CA TYR A 207 14.10 23.06 17.16
C TYR A 207 13.66 23.50 18.56
N LEU A 208 13.74 22.57 19.51
CA LEU A 208 13.53 22.93 20.92
C LEU A 208 14.65 23.85 21.38
N ASP A 209 14.32 24.93 22.11
CA ASP A 209 15.31 25.86 22.66
C ASP A 209 15.96 25.28 23.93
N ASN A 210 17.25 25.50 24.10
CA ASN A 210 18.01 25.17 25.31
C ASN A 210 17.92 26.25 26.41
N GLY A 211 17.14 27.32 26.19
CA GLY A 211 16.97 28.44 27.11
C GLY A 211 18.10 29.48 27.05
N ALA A 212 19.16 29.22 26.28
CA ALA A 212 20.26 30.12 26.00
C ALA A 212 20.23 30.66 24.55
N GLY A 213 19.15 30.40 23.80
CA GLY A 213 18.96 30.84 22.42
C GLY A 213 19.57 29.90 21.37
N GLY A 214 19.89 28.66 21.74
CA GLY A 214 20.38 27.61 20.85
C GLY A 214 19.44 26.40 20.81
N SER A 215 19.68 25.48 19.86
CA SER A 215 18.92 24.22 19.82
C SER A 215 19.34 23.30 20.96
N LYS A 216 18.36 22.69 21.63
CA LYS A 216 18.53 21.66 22.63
C LYS A 216 19.14 20.42 21.97
N SER A 217 20.22 19.92 22.54
CA SER A 217 20.84 18.66 22.10
C SER A 217 20.01 17.46 22.56
N PHE A 218 20.17 16.33 21.87
CA PHE A 218 19.53 15.07 22.31
C PHE A 218 19.91 14.69 23.74
N ALA A 219 21.17 14.87 24.14
CA ALA A 219 21.64 14.56 25.49
C ALA A 219 20.99 15.44 26.56
N GLU A 220 20.81 16.74 26.28
CA GLU A 220 20.08 17.65 27.19
C GLU A 220 18.61 17.25 27.32
N HIS A 221 17.97 16.88 26.21
CA HIS A 221 16.58 16.44 26.25
C HIS A 221 16.42 15.13 27.04
N VAL A 222 17.28 14.13 26.82
CA VAL A 222 17.27 12.89 27.61
C VAL A 222 17.50 13.19 29.09
N ARG A 223 18.46 14.07 29.42
CA ARG A 223 18.72 14.46 30.80
C ARG A 223 17.50 15.12 31.44
N GLU A 224 16.85 16.05 30.74
CA GLU A 224 15.65 16.74 31.21
C GLU A 224 14.52 15.75 31.52
N VAL A 225 14.23 14.82 30.60
CA VAL A 225 13.22 13.77 30.80
C VAL A 225 13.57 12.90 32.01
N VAL A 226 14.82 12.45 32.12
CA VAL A 226 15.28 11.65 33.27
C VAL A 226 15.13 12.42 34.57
N THR A 227 15.58 13.68 34.63
CA THR A 227 15.50 14.52 35.84
C THR A 227 14.09 14.95 36.22
N SER A 228 13.14 14.85 35.29
CA SER A 228 11.73 15.14 35.57
C SER A 228 11.04 14.03 36.37
N GLU A 229 11.56 12.80 36.29
CA GLU A 229 10.97 11.62 36.93
C GLU A 229 11.87 11.00 38.02
N TYR A 230 13.19 11.17 37.90
CA TYR A 230 14.17 10.52 38.77
C TYR A 230 15.25 11.48 39.25
N ASP A 231 15.61 11.34 40.52
CA ASP A 231 16.77 12.01 41.06
C ASP A 231 18.05 11.39 40.49
N LEU A 232 18.98 12.25 40.05
CA LEU A 232 20.32 11.81 39.74
C LEU A 232 21.10 11.62 41.05
N PRO A 233 22.07 10.69 41.09
CA PRO A 233 22.97 10.57 42.23
C PRO A 233 23.60 11.94 42.48
N ALA A 234 23.56 12.39 43.74
CA ALA A 234 24.27 13.59 44.13
C ALA A 234 25.71 13.42 43.64
N ALA A 235 26.19 14.34 42.80
CA ALA A 235 27.58 14.34 42.40
C ALA A 235 28.38 14.25 43.70
N GLU A 236 29.19 13.19 43.86
CA GLU A 236 30.21 13.21 44.89
C GLU A 236 30.89 14.56 44.74
N LYS A 237 30.93 15.33 45.84
CA LYS A 237 31.61 16.63 45.86
C LYS A 237 32.98 16.37 45.26
N ARG A 238 33.19 16.75 43.99
CA ARG A 238 34.53 16.98 43.49
C ARG A 238 35.04 18.06 44.41
N ASP A 239 35.94 17.71 45.31
CA ASP A 239 36.58 18.67 46.19
C ASP A 239 37.00 19.86 45.32
N HIS A 240 36.31 20.97 45.53
CA HIS A 240 36.57 22.21 44.83
C HIS A 240 38.01 22.61 45.18
N VAL A 241 38.95 22.35 44.29
CA VAL A 241 40.22 23.07 44.30
C VAL A 241 39.89 24.53 43.95
N PRO A 242 40.29 25.52 44.77
CA PRO A 242 39.90 26.89 44.56
C PRO A 242 40.45 27.43 43.24
N THR A 243 39.62 28.25 42.60
CA THR A 243 39.91 29.01 41.38
C THR A 243 41.20 29.81 41.45
N GLY A 244 42.08 29.59 40.47
CA GLY A 244 43.16 30.49 40.11
C GLY A 244 44.00 29.93 38.97
N THR A 245 44.05 30.67 37.86
CA THR A 245 44.87 30.47 36.64
C THR A 245 44.28 29.53 35.56
N PRO A 246 44.19 29.97 34.29
CA PRO A 246 43.69 29.12 33.20
C PRO A 246 44.72 28.01 32.92
N ALA A 247 44.44 26.82 33.42
CA ALA A 247 45.28 25.65 33.18
C ALA A 247 44.96 25.07 31.80
N ALA A 248 45.94 25.15 30.90
CA ALA A 248 45.99 24.39 29.66
C ALA A 248 45.62 22.92 29.91
N ALA A 249 44.84 22.35 28.98
CA ALA A 249 44.43 20.95 29.00
C ALA A 249 45.64 20.04 29.29
N LYS A 250 45.68 19.47 30.51
CA LYS A 250 46.61 18.40 30.83
C LYS A 250 46.14 17.15 30.11
N ALA A 251 46.89 16.76 29.08
CA ALA A 251 46.81 15.43 28.50
C ALA A 251 46.88 14.39 29.63
N THR A 252 45.88 13.52 29.69
CA THR A 252 45.92 12.29 30.49
C THR A 252 47.15 11.50 30.07
N GLY A 253 48.09 11.28 30.99
CA GLY A 253 49.34 10.56 30.72
C GLY A 253 49.09 9.13 30.25
N ILE A 254 50.03 8.61 29.46
CA ILE A 254 50.01 7.26 28.88
C ILE A 254 50.08 6.22 30.00
N LYS A 255 49.16 5.25 30.00
CA LYS A 255 49.02 4.25 31.07
C LYS A 255 49.40 2.85 30.64
N THR A 256 49.49 2.60 29.34
CA THR A 256 49.79 1.28 28.76
C THR A 256 50.91 1.36 27.73
N LYS A 257 51.56 0.22 27.46
CA LYS A 257 52.61 0.11 26.45
C LYS A 257 52.08 0.34 25.03
N GLU A 258 50.86 -0.11 24.75
CA GLU A 258 50.19 0.10 23.46
C GLU A 258 49.92 1.58 23.19
N GLU A 259 49.45 2.33 24.19
CA GLU A 259 49.30 3.79 24.11
C GLU A 259 50.65 4.51 23.94
N PHE A 260 51.73 3.98 24.53
CA PHE A 260 53.09 4.50 24.33
C PHE A 260 53.56 4.28 22.89
N ASP A 261 53.38 3.08 22.35
CA ASP A 261 53.82 2.73 21.00
C ASP A 261 53.03 3.52 19.93
N GLU A 262 51.73 3.73 20.13
CA GLU A 262 50.92 4.60 19.27
C GLU A 262 51.39 6.07 19.32
N ALA A 263 51.68 6.59 20.52
CA ALA A 263 52.21 7.93 20.68
C ALA A 263 53.62 8.07 20.08
N TYR A 264 54.44 7.01 20.17
CA TYR A 264 55.78 6.96 19.60
C TYR A 264 55.73 7.01 18.07
N VAL A 265 54.90 6.19 17.43
CA VAL A 265 54.71 6.19 15.96
C VAL A 265 54.16 7.54 15.49
N LYS A 266 53.19 8.11 16.22
CA LYS A 266 52.58 9.40 15.87
C LYS A 266 53.56 10.57 15.92
N ASN A 267 54.53 10.51 16.82
CA ASN A 267 55.56 11.55 16.99
C ASN A 267 56.88 11.24 16.26
N MET A 268 56.93 10.17 15.46
CA MET A 268 58.16 9.72 14.78
C MET A 268 58.77 10.77 13.82
N ALA A 269 57.96 11.72 13.35
CA ALA A 269 58.38 12.82 12.50
C ALA A 269 58.95 14.03 13.26
N ASP A 270 58.85 14.07 14.60
CA ASP A 270 59.40 15.15 15.43
C ASP A 270 60.37 14.58 16.49
N PRO A 271 61.69 14.67 16.24
CA PRO A 271 62.71 14.12 17.13
C PRO A 271 62.67 14.68 18.56
N LYS A 272 62.26 15.94 18.74
CA LYS A 272 62.20 16.57 20.07
C LYS A 272 60.98 16.10 20.87
N ALA A 273 59.88 15.81 20.17
CA ALA A 273 58.70 15.24 20.79
C ALA A 273 58.94 13.79 21.23
N LEU A 274 59.68 13.02 20.45
CA LEU A 274 60.13 11.67 20.79
C LEU A 274 61.05 11.65 22.01
N GLU A 275 62.10 12.47 22.02
CA GLU A 275 63.05 12.53 23.14
C GLU A 275 62.34 12.89 24.46
N LYS A 276 61.34 13.78 24.38
CA LYS A 276 60.51 14.12 25.53
C LYS A 276 59.59 12.97 25.95
N LEU A 277 59.00 12.25 24.99
CA LEU A 277 58.13 11.10 25.27
C LEU A 277 58.90 9.95 25.94
N GLU A 278 60.11 9.66 25.46
CA GLU A 278 61.00 8.65 26.07
C GLU A 278 61.48 9.09 27.47
N ALA A 279 61.74 10.38 27.68
CA ALA A 279 62.13 10.92 28.97
C ALA A 279 60.98 10.92 29.99
N ASP A 280 59.76 11.19 29.54
CA ASP A 280 58.56 11.23 30.38
C ASP A 280 58.06 9.81 30.75
N TYR A 281 58.38 8.79 29.92
CA TYR A 281 57.96 7.39 30.13
C TYR A 281 59.12 6.38 29.92
N PRO A 282 60.19 6.43 30.74
CA PRO A 282 61.40 5.64 30.54
C PRO A 282 61.19 4.12 30.72
N ASP A 283 60.16 3.73 31.46
CA ASP A 283 59.83 2.32 31.72
C ASP A 283 59.30 1.60 30.48
N PHE A 284 58.64 2.34 29.57
CA PHE A 284 58.15 1.79 28.29
C PHE A 284 59.19 1.91 27.17
N ALA A 285 60.20 2.79 27.30
CA ALA A 285 61.24 3.01 26.29
C ALA A 285 62.40 1.98 26.34
N LYS A 286 62.56 1.23 27.44
CA LYS A 286 63.71 0.34 27.70
C LYS A 286 63.49 -1.15 27.37
N GLN A 287 62.32 -1.53 26.84
CA GLN A 287 61.99 -2.90 26.43
C GLN A 287 61.97 -3.02 24.92
#